data_AF-A0A327HIB4-F1
#
_entry.id   AF-A0A327HIB4-F1
#
_cell.length_a   1.000
_cell.length_b   1.000
_cell.length_c   1.000
_cell.angle_alpha   90.00
_cell.angle_beta   90.00
_cell.angle_gamma   90.00
#
_symmetry.space_group_name_H-M   'P 1'
#
loop_
_entity.id
_entity.type
_entity.pdbx_description
1 polymer ?
#
loop_
_entity_poly.entity_id
_entity_poly.type
_entity_poly.pdbx_seq_one_letter_code
_entity_poly.pdbx_strand_id
1 'polypeptide(L)' 'MIVDFLLELIPRPIRKVVGIILIIIGLILALLITILYLVAGPAGDQSGLGVLIFGMIAILSFLAGLEILPEKIE' A
#
# COMPACT_ATOMS: atom_id res chain seq x y z
N MET A 1 -2.38 18.88 -14.11
CA MET A 1 -2.53 20.34 -13.95
C MET A 1 -3.04 20.75 -12.56
N ILE A 2 -4.17 20.23 -12.05
CA ILE A 2 -4.61 20.48 -10.65
C ILE A 2 -3.92 19.54 -9.65
N VAL A 3 -3.75 18.26 -10.01
CA VAL A 3 -3.13 17.26 -9.15
C VAL A 3 -1.66 17.60 -8.86
N ASP A 4 -0.92 18.06 -9.87
CA ASP A 4 0.47 18.51 -9.72
C ASP A 4 0.61 19.70 -8.77
N PHE A 5 -0.34 20.65 -8.84
CA PHE A 5 -0.37 21.82 -7.96
C PHE A 5 -0.68 21.44 -6.50
N LEU A 6 -1.58 20.47 -6.30
CA LEU A 6 -1.87 19.91 -4.97
C LEU A 6 -0.67 19.14 -4.42
N LEU A 7 0.04 18.40 -5.26
CA LEU A 7 1.27 17.69 -4.87
C LEU A 7 2.39 18.68 -4.55
N GLU A 8 2.58 19.75 -5.32
CA GLU A 8 3.56 20.82 -5.03
C GLU A 8 3.27 21.56 -3.74
N LEU A 9 1.99 21.74 -3.39
CA LEU A 9 1.59 22.36 -2.13
C LEU A 9 1.93 21.49 -0.90
N ILE A 10 2.07 20.17 -1.08
CA ILE A 10 2.45 19.24 0.00
C ILE A 10 3.97 19.31 0.21
N PRO A 11 4.43 19.78 1.40
CA PRO A 11 5.84 19.83 1.74
C PRO A 11 6.52 18.47 1.58
N ARG A 12 7.72 18.45 0.99
CA ARG A 12 8.56 17.25 0.82
C ARG A 12 8.65 16.34 2.06
N PRO A 13 8.81 16.84 3.31
CA PRO A 13 8.84 15.96 4.48
C PRO A 13 7.51 15.23 4.71
N ILE A 14 6.37 15.87 4.46
CA ILE A 14 5.05 15.24 4.59
C ILE A 14 4.89 14.15 3.53
N ARG A 15 5.35 14.40 2.30
CA ARG A 15 5.32 13.43 1.21
C ARG A 15 6.12 12.16 1.55
N LYS A 16 7.33 12.31 2.10
CA LYS A 16 8.13 11.18 2.60
C LYS A 16 7.37 10.37 3.65
N VAL A 17 6.79 11.04 4.64
CA VAL A 17 6.02 10.38 5.71
C VAL A 17 4.81 9.64 5.16
N VAL A 18 4.07 10.24 4.22
CA VAL A 18 2.93 9.60 3.56
C VAL A 18 3.37 8.34 2.79
N GLY A 19 4.46 8.41 2.03
CA GLY A 19 4.99 7.24 1.31
C GLY A 19 5.38 6.10 2.25
N ILE A 20 6.06 6.41 3.36
CA ILE A 20 6.41 5.43 4.40
C ILE A 20 5.17 4.81 5.03
N ILE A 21 4.16 5.63 5.37
CA ILE A 21 2.89 5.14 5.95
C ILE A 21 2.19 4.19 4.97
N LEU A 22 2.13 4.53 3.69
CA LEU A 22 1.51 3.68 2.66
C LEU A 22 2.23 2.33 2.50
N ILE A 23 3.56 2.30 2.61
CA ILE A 23 4.34 1.07 2.62
C ILE A 23 4.01 0.21 3.85
N ILE A 24 3.97 0.81 5.04
CA ILE A 24 3.65 0.11 6.28
C ILE A 24 2.24 -0.51 6.21
N ILE A 25 1.25 0.24 5.69
CA ILE A 25 -0.11 -0.26 5.51
C ILE A 25 -0.13 -1.46 4.54
N GLY A 26 0.56 -1.35 3.39
CA GLY A 26 0.67 -2.45 2.44
C GLY A 26 1.30 -3.70 3.06
N LEU A 27 2.33 -3.53 3.89
CA LEU A 27 3.00 -4.63 4.59
C LEU A 27 2.07 -5.32 5.61
N ILE A 28 1.33 -4.53 6.39
CA ILE A 28 0.35 -5.05 7.37
C ILE A 28 -0.74 -5.84 6.66
N LEU A 29 -1.25 -5.33 5.54
CA LEU A 29 -2.27 -6.01 4.73
C LEU A 29 -1.75 -7.34 4.18
N ALA A 30 -0.52 -7.37 3.66
CA ALA A 30 0.10 -8.60 3.16
C ALA A 30 0.29 -9.64 4.28
N LEU A 31 0.73 -9.21 5.47
CA LEU A 31 0.83 -10.05 6.66
C LEU A 31 -0.53 -10.60 7.08
N LEU A 32 -1.57 -9.76 7.10
CA LEU A 32 -2.92 -10.16 7.43
C LEU A 32 -3.44 -11.24 6.48
N ILE A 33 -3.27 -11.05 5.16
CA ILE A 33 -3.65 -12.06 4.15
C ILE A 33 -2.89 -13.36 4.37
N THR A 34 -1.59 -13.29 4.64
CA THR A 34 -0.75 -14.47 4.87
C THR A 34 -1.22 -15.26 6.10
N ILE A 35 -1.53 -14.57 7.20
CA ILE A 35 -2.05 -15.19 8.42
C ILE A 35 -3.43 -15.78 8.17
N LEU A 36 -4.31 -15.06 7.48
CA LEU A 36 -5.65 -15.56 7.12
C LEU A 36 -5.56 -16.81 6.26
N TYR A 37 -4.66 -16.86 5.28
CA TYR A 37 -4.43 -18.03 4.45
C TYR A 37 -3.86 -19.21 5.26
N LEU A 38 -2.94 -18.94 6.19
CA LEU A 38 -2.35 -19.96 7.05
C LEU A 38 -3.37 -20.57 8.03
N VAL A 39 -4.26 -19.75 8.60
CA VAL A 39 -5.24 -20.17 9.60
C VAL A 39 -6.52 -20.74 8.98
N ALA A 40 -7.05 -20.09 7.94
CA ALA A 40 -8.33 -20.46 7.33
C ALA A 40 -8.19 -21.43 6.14
N GLY A 41 -6.95 -21.70 5.70
CA GLY A 41 -6.67 -22.46 4.50
C GLY A 41 -6.96 -21.68 3.21
N PRO A 42 -6.88 -22.34 2.04
CA PRO A 42 -7.14 -21.72 0.76
C PRO A 42 -8.55 -21.12 0.73
N ALA A 43 -8.62 -19.86 0.35
CA ALA A 43 -9.88 -19.15 0.24
C ALA A 43 -10.74 -19.78 -0.87
N GLY A 44 -11.88 -20.37 -0.50
CA GLY A 44 -12.88 -20.87 -1.45
C GLY A 44 -13.55 -19.73 -2.24
N ASP A 45 -14.43 -20.08 -3.18
CA ASP A 45 -14.92 -19.21 -4.26
C ASP A 45 -15.33 -17.77 -3.85
N GLN A 46 -15.95 -17.59 -2.68
CA GLN A 46 -16.37 -16.28 -2.18
C GLN A 46 -15.30 -15.54 -1.36
N SER A 47 -14.44 -16.24 -0.61
CA SER A 47 -13.36 -15.62 0.15
C SER A 47 -12.14 -15.30 -0.72
N GLY A 48 -11.97 -16.00 -1.85
CA GLY A 48 -10.89 -15.77 -2.81
C GLY A 48 -10.94 -14.37 -3.43
N LEU A 49 -12.14 -13.86 -3.73
CA LEU A 49 -12.32 -12.49 -4.21
C LEU A 49 -11.89 -11.45 -3.17
N GLY A 50 -12.20 -11.68 -1.89
CA GLY A 50 -11.73 -10.81 -0.80
C GLY A 50 -10.21 -10.77 -0.70
N VAL A 51 -9.56 -11.94 -0.75
CA VAL A 51 -8.10 -12.06 -0.72
C VAL A 51 -7.46 -11.34 -1.91
N LEU A 52 -8.04 -11.46 -3.12
CA LEU A 52 -7.56 -10.76 -4.31
C LEU A 52 -7.67 -9.25 -4.18
N ILE A 53 -8.80 -8.73 -3.71
CA ILE A 53 -9.00 -7.28 -3.51
C ILE A 53 -8.02 -6.75 -2.47
N PHE A 54 -7.87 -7.42 -1.33
CA PHE A 54 -6.92 -7.02 -0.30
C PHE A 54 -5.46 -7.10 -0.78
N GLY A 55 -5.11 -8.12 -1.55
CA GLY A 55 -3.80 -8.25 -2.17
C GLY A 55 -3.52 -7.12 -3.17
N MET A 56 -4.51 -6.78 -4.01
CA MET A 56 -4.42 -5.66 -4.95
C MET A 56 -4.23 -4.33 -4.22
N ILE A 57 -4.99 -4.08 -3.15
CA ILE A 57 -4.84 -2.88 -2.31
C ILE A 57 -3.46 -2.83 -1.65
N ALA A 58 -2.96 -3.96 -1.14
CA ALA A 58 -1.62 -4.03 -0.54
C ALA A 58 -0.53 -3.66 -1.57
N ILE A 59 -0.61 -4.20 -2.78
CA ILE A 59 0.33 -3.91 -3.88
C ILE A 59 0.24 -2.44 -4.29
N LEU A 60 -0.97 -1.90 -4.49
CA LEU A 60 -1.16 -0.50 -4.87
C LEU A 60 -0.66 0.46 -3.79
N SER A 61 -0.91 0.16 -2.51
CA SER A 61 -0.41 0.95 -1.38
C SER A 61 1.12 0.93 -1.34
N PHE A 62 1.73 -0.23 -1.60
CA PHE A 62 3.18 -0.36 -1.64
C PHE A 62 3.81 0.40 -2.82
N LEU A 63 3.25 0.26 -4.03
CA LEU A 63 3.71 0.95 -5.23
C LEU A 63 3.54 2.47 -5.12
N ALA A 64 2.38 2.94 -4.65
CA ALA A 64 2.15 4.36 -4.41
C ALA A 64 3.12 4.91 -3.37
N GLY A 65 3.40 4.15 -2.29
CA GLY A 65 4.38 4.55 -1.29
C GLY A 65 5.80 4.67 -1.85
N LEU A 66 6.20 3.77 -2.75
CA LEU A 66 7.49 3.82 -3.45
C LEU A 66 7.59 4.98 -4.44
N GLU A 67 6.54 5.25 -5.21
CA GLU A 67 6.49 6.36 -6.18
C GLU A 67 6.55 7.73 -5.49
N ILE A 68 5.95 7.82 -4.30
CA ILE A 68 5.90 9.03 -3.48
C ILE A 68 7.23 9.24 -2.72
N LEU A 69 7.96 8.17 -2.42
CA LEU A 69 9.29 8.23 -1.81
C LEU A 69 10.29 8.84 -2.81
N PRO A 70 10.96 9.95 -2.48
CA PRO A 70 11.97 10.51 -3.36
C PRO A 70 13.20 9.59 -3.41
N GLU A 71 13.77 9.39 -4.61
CA GLU A 71 14.94 8.56 -4.92
C GLU A 71 16.18 8.78 -4.04
N LYS A 72 16.23 9.85 -3.24
CA LYS A 72 17.32 10.14 -2.32
C LYS A 72 16.97 9.74 -0.89
N ILE A 73 17.40 8.53 -0.55
CA ILE A 73 17.81 8.15 0.80
C ILE A 73 19.22 8.74 0.97
N GLU A 74 19.29 10.01 1.37
CA GLU A 74 20.55 10.61 1.89
C GLU A 74 20.77 10.16 3.34
#